data_AF-A0A7Y5K2A0-F1
#
_entry.id   AF-A0A7Y5K2A0-F1
#
_cell.length_a   1.000
_cell.length_b   1.000
_cell.length_c   1.000
_cell.angle_alpha   90.00
_cell.angle_beta   90.00
_cell.angle_gamma   90.00
#
_symmetry.space_group_name_H-M   'P 1'
#
loop_
_entity.id
_entity.type
_entity.pdbx_description
1 polymer ?
#
loop_
_entity_poly.entity_id
_entity_poly.type
_entity_poly.pdbx_seq_one_letter_code
_entity_poly.pdbx_strand_id
1 'polypeptide(L)'
;MARQYEAVYVFDSALEDGTITDKLNRFHELVGATGNVSVDQWGRRQLAYKIGTKETGYYVVARFDADAAALPEYERAIKLDDGVIRHLITLHEHDLGAPPMTPEELAAANRRREEDEDEEE
;
A
#
# COMPACT_ATOMS: atom_id res chain seq x y z
N MET A 1 -13.82 -14.10 13.66
CA MET A 1 -14.78 -13.09 13.16
C MET A 1 -13.98 -12.22 12.22
N ALA A 2 -14.51 -11.95 11.02
CA ALA A 2 -13.83 -11.10 10.05
C ALA A 2 -13.63 -9.69 10.64
N ARG A 3 -12.40 -9.18 10.50
CA ARG A 3 -12.04 -7.81 10.85
C ARG A 3 -11.44 -7.16 9.62
N GLN A 4 -11.57 -5.84 9.54
CA GLN A 4 -10.97 -5.06 8.48
C GLN A 4 -9.51 -4.77 8.84
N TYR A 5 -8.61 -5.01 7.88
CA TYR A 5 -7.19 -4.74 8.00
C TYR A 5 -6.72 -3.82 6.89
N GLU A 6 -5.65 -3.09 7.18
CA GLU A 6 -4.88 -2.34 6.21
C GLU A 6 -3.46 -2.90 6.14
N ALA A 7 -2.98 -3.19 4.95
CA ALA A 7 -1.62 -3.62 4.67
C ALA A 7 -0.93 -2.61 3.77
N VAL A 8 0.15 -2.02 4.27
CA VAL A 8 1.05 -1.18 3.48
C VAL A 8 2.23 -2.03 3.05
N TYR A 9 2.46 -2.06 1.74
CA TYR A 9 3.58 -2.72 1.10
C TYR A 9 4.56 -1.70 0.56
N VAL A 10 5.83 -2.00 0.73
CA VAL A 10 6.89 -1.35 -0.01
C VAL A 10 7.61 -2.43 -0.79
N PHE A 11 7.41 -2.43 -2.11
CA PHE A 11 8.09 -3.32 -3.03
C PHE A 11 9.40 -2.70 -3.53
N ASP A 12 10.31 -3.54 -4.00
CA ASP A 12 11.49 -3.09 -4.74
C ASP A 12 11.06 -2.30 -5.98
N SER A 13 11.56 -1.08 -6.12
CA SER A 13 11.22 -0.18 -7.24
C SER A 13 11.64 -0.71 -8.61
N ALA A 14 12.53 -1.71 -8.64
CA ALA A 14 12.97 -2.39 -9.85
C ALA A 14 11.94 -3.38 -10.42
N LEU A 15 10.92 -3.76 -9.63
CA LEU A 15 9.84 -4.62 -10.11
C LEU A 15 8.90 -3.85 -11.04
N GLU A 16 8.34 -4.58 -12.01
CA GLU A 16 7.28 -4.08 -12.89
C GLU A 16 5.92 -4.12 -12.19
N ASP A 17 5.09 -3.13 -12.45
CA ASP A 17 3.76 -2.96 -11.85
C ASP A 17 2.85 -4.19 -12.06
N GLY A 18 2.98 -4.89 -13.18
CA GLY A 18 2.27 -6.15 -13.43
C GLY A 18 2.68 -7.27 -12.46
N THR A 19 3.99 -7.42 -12.23
CA THR A 19 4.51 -8.40 -11.26
C THR A 19 4.07 -8.08 -9.83
N ILE A 20 4.01 -6.79 -9.49
CA ILE A 20 3.51 -6.33 -8.18
C ILE A 20 2.03 -6.70 -8.03
N THR A 21 1.22 -6.47 -9.06
CA THR A 21 -0.21 -6.80 -9.07
C THR A 21 -0.45 -8.31 -8.91
N ASP A 22 0.33 -9.14 -9.61
CA ASP A 22 0.24 -10.60 -9.48
C ASP A 22 0.58 -11.09 -8.07
N LYS A 23 1.61 -10.51 -7.46
CA LYS A 23 1.99 -10.81 -6.06
C LYS A 23 0.88 -10.42 -5.08
N LEU A 24 0.29 -9.23 -5.25
CA LEU A 24 -0.82 -8.77 -4.41
C LEU A 24 -2.02 -9.70 -4.50
N ASN A 25 -2.41 -10.11 -5.71
CA ASN A 25 -3.50 -11.06 -5.91
C ASN A 25 -3.24 -12.37 -5.18
N ARG A 26 -2.02 -12.92 -5.30
CA ARG A 26 -1.62 -14.14 -4.59
C ARG A 26 -1.69 -13.99 -3.07
N PHE A 27 -1.27 -12.84 -2.53
CA PHE A 27 -1.36 -12.58 -1.09
C PHE A 27 -2.81 -12.48 -0.62
N HIS A 28 -3.67 -11.79 -1.38
CA HIS A 28 -5.09 -11.65 -1.04
C HIS A 28 -5.86 -12.97 -1.14
N GLU A 29 -5.51 -13.84 -2.09
CA GLU A 29 -6.05 -15.21 -2.16
C GLU A 29 -5.65 -16.03 -0.93
N LEU A 30 -4.41 -15.89 -0.45
CA LEU A 30 -3.90 -16.64 0.70
C LEU A 30 -4.63 -16.28 2.00
N VAL A 31 -4.92 -15.00 2.22
CA VAL A 31 -5.66 -14.55 3.42
C VAL A 31 -7.17 -14.87 3.31
N GLY A 32 -7.61 -15.41 2.17
CA GLY A 32 -9.00 -15.71 1.90
C GLY A 32 -9.84 -14.44 1.90
N ALA A 33 -9.27 -13.31 1.45
CA ALA A 33 -9.94 -12.02 1.45
C ALA A 33 -11.28 -12.14 0.72
N THR A 34 -12.38 -12.21 1.47
CA THR A 34 -13.71 -12.44 0.96
C THR A 34 -14.48 -11.15 1.15
N GLY A 35 -14.67 -10.37 0.07
CA GLY A 35 -15.35 -9.08 0.12
C GLY A 35 -14.67 -7.99 -0.71
N ASN A 36 -14.77 -6.75 -0.24
CA ASN A 36 -14.22 -5.56 -0.91
C ASN A 36 -12.73 -5.40 -0.59
N VAL A 37 -11.87 -5.99 -1.42
CA VAL A 37 -10.44 -5.65 -1.41
C VAL A 37 -10.26 -4.34 -2.18
N SER A 38 -9.81 -3.30 -1.48
CA SER A 38 -9.45 -2.01 -2.08
C SER A 38 -7.94 -1.89 -2.13
N VAL A 39 -7.38 -1.61 -3.31
CA VAL A 39 -5.94 -1.51 -3.51
C VAL A 39 -5.62 -0.16 -4.13
N ASP A 40 -4.86 0.65 -3.39
CA ASP A 40 -4.37 1.95 -3.83
C ASP A 40 -2.86 1.86 -4.13
N GLN A 41 -2.50 1.99 -5.41
CA GLN A 41 -1.11 2.00 -5.85
C GLN A 41 -0.58 3.43 -5.83
N TRP A 42 0.36 3.71 -4.93
CA TRP A 42 0.97 5.04 -4.78
C TRP A 42 2.16 5.27 -5.70
N GLY A 43 2.61 4.21 -6.38
CA GLY A 43 3.75 4.25 -7.29
C GLY A 43 5.10 4.31 -6.58
N ARG A 44 6.12 4.70 -7.35
CA ARG A 44 7.51 4.81 -6.86
C ARG A 44 7.69 6.09 -6.06
N ARG A 45 8.26 5.97 -4.86
CA ARG A 45 8.59 7.10 -3.97
C ARG A 45 9.97 6.92 -3.34
N GLN A 46 10.60 8.04 -2.98
CA GLN A 46 11.88 8.02 -2.27
C GLN A 46 11.66 7.63 -0.81
N LEU A 47 12.51 6.73 -0.29
CA LEU A 47 12.48 6.32 1.10
C LEU A 47 13.13 7.40 1.97
N ALA A 48 12.62 7.61 3.18
CA ALA A 48 13.20 8.55 4.14
C ALA A 48 14.65 8.18 4.54
N TYR A 49 14.97 6.88 4.47
CA TYR A 49 16.31 6.35 4.65
C TYR A 49 16.46 5.06 3.85
N LYS A 50 17.72 4.72 3.56
CA LYS A 50 18.07 3.53 2.79
C LYS A 50 17.71 2.25 3.57
N ILE A 51 16.98 1.35 2.92
CA ILE A 51 16.70 0.01 3.46
C ILE A 51 17.55 -0.98 2.66
N GLY A 52 18.57 -1.55 3.29
CA GLY A 52 19.58 -2.37 2.60
C GLY A 52 20.32 -1.55 1.54
N THR A 53 20.15 -1.88 0.27
CA THR A 53 20.74 -1.16 -0.87
C THR A 53 19.74 -0.22 -1.58
N LYS A 54 18.49 -0.15 -1.11
CA LYS A 54 17.38 0.53 -1.79
C LYS A 54 17.12 1.91 -1.21
N GLU A 55 17.01 2.91 -2.09
CA GLU A 55 16.72 4.31 -1.75
C GLU A 55 15.33 4.74 -2.22
N THR A 56 14.73 3.96 -3.13
CA THR A 56 13.36 4.11 -3.64
C THR A 56 12.57 2.83 -3.40
N GLY A 57 11.26 2.96 -3.25
CA GLY A 57 10.34 1.84 -3.09
C GLY A 57 9.01 2.11 -3.81
N TYR A 58 8.34 1.05 -4.22
CA TYR A 58 6.99 1.13 -4.79
C TYR A 58 5.96 0.88 -3.71
N TYR A 59 5.12 1.87 -3.42
CA TYR A 59 4.15 1.84 -2.32
C TYR A 59 2.80 1.34 -2.81
N VAL A 60 2.23 0.39 -2.05
CA VAL A 60 0.84 -0.07 -2.25
C VAL A 60 0.15 -0.14 -0.90
N VAL A 61 -1.08 0.37 -0.83
CA VAL A 61 -1.95 0.22 0.33
C VAL A 61 -3.09 -0.70 -0.07
N ALA A 62 -3.30 -1.76 0.69
CA ALA A 62 -4.41 -2.69 0.50
C ALA A 62 -5.30 -2.72 1.74
N ARG A 63 -6.61 -2.63 1.55
CA ARG A 63 -7.62 -2.78 2.60
C ARG A 63 -8.46 -4.00 2.29
N PHE A 64 -8.62 -4.88 3.28
CA PHE A 64 -9.34 -6.13 3.09
C PHE A 64 -9.93 -6.64 4.41
N ASP A 65 -10.98 -7.44 4.28
CA ASP A 65 -11.56 -8.19 5.39
C ASP A 65 -10.94 -9.57 5.46
N ALA A 66 -10.49 -9.97 6.65
CA ALA A 66 -9.92 -11.29 6.89
C ALA A 66 -10.26 -11.82 8.29
N ASP A 67 -10.23 -13.15 8.44
CA ASP A 67 -10.25 -13.76 9.77
C ASP A 67 -8.87 -13.67 10.41
N ALA A 68 -8.84 -13.39 11.72
CA ALA A 68 -7.58 -13.21 12.45
C ALA A 68 -6.68 -14.45 12.41
N ALA A 69 -7.25 -15.63 12.21
CA ALA A 69 -6.52 -16.89 12.07
C ALA A 69 -5.67 -16.99 10.79
N ALA A 70 -6.01 -16.24 9.73
CA ALA A 70 -5.28 -16.27 8.46
C ALA A 70 -4.07 -15.32 8.42
N LEU A 71 -4.02 -14.33 9.33
CA LEU A 71 -2.95 -13.33 9.33
C LEU A 71 -1.53 -13.87 9.51
N PRO A 72 -1.25 -14.84 10.40
CA PRO A 72 0.11 -15.32 10.59
C PRO A 72 0.72 -15.93 9.32
N GLU A 73 -0.08 -16.67 8.54
CA GLU A 73 0.40 -17.26 7.29
C GLU A 73 0.56 -16.20 6.19
N TYR A 74 -0.34 -15.21 6.17
CA TYR A 74 -0.25 -14.06 5.28
C TYR A 74 1.02 -13.23 5.52
N GLU A 75 1.29 -12.84 6.76
CA GLU A 75 2.51 -12.11 7.14
C GLU A 75 3.77 -12.92 6.81
N ARG A 76 3.73 -14.23 7.05
CA ARG A 76 4.83 -15.14 6.70
C ARG A 76 5.08 -15.17 5.20
N ALA A 77 4.04 -15.24 4.37
CA ALA A 77 4.19 -15.25 2.91
C ALA A 77 4.80 -13.94 2.39
N ILE A 78 4.37 -12.79 2.93
CA ILE A 78 4.92 -11.47 2.58
C ILE A 78 6.39 -11.38 2.98
N LYS A 79 6.74 -11.86 4.19
CA LYS A 79 8.12 -11.83 4.69
C LYS A 79 9.07 -12.73 3.90
N LEU A 80 8.56 -13.79 3.28
CA LEU A 80 9.34 -14.70 2.43
C LEU A 80 9.50 -14.18 1.00
N ASP A 81 8.77 -13.13 0.61
CA ASP A 81 8.88 -12.56 -0.72
C ASP A 81 10.02 -11.53 -0.76
N ASP A 82 11.12 -11.88 -1.42
CA ASP A 82 12.29 -11.00 -1.58
C ASP A 82 11.98 -9.68 -2.32
N GLY A 83 10.84 -9.60 -3.00
CA GLY A 83 10.37 -8.39 -3.67
C GLY A 83 9.78 -7.35 -2.72
N VAL A 84 9.45 -7.74 -1.47
CA VAL A 84 8.90 -6.84 -0.45
C VAL A 84 10.02 -6.38 0.48
N ILE A 85 10.37 -5.10 0.41
CA ILE A 85 11.43 -4.51 1.25
C ILE A 85 10.91 -4.11 2.64
N ARG A 86 9.61 -3.80 2.75
CA ARG A 86 8.95 -3.49 4.02
C ARG A 86 7.45 -3.76 3.90
N HIS A 87 6.84 -4.16 5.01
CA HIS A 87 5.40 -4.23 5.15
C HIS A 87 4.96 -3.71 6.52
N LEU A 88 3.71 -3.28 6.61
CA LEU A 88 3.04 -2.94 7.85
C LEU A 88 1.59 -3.42 7.73
N ILE A 89 1.14 -4.25 8.67
CA ILE A 89 -0.23 -4.73 8.73
C ILE A 89 -0.85 -4.17 10.02
N THR A 90 -1.99 -3.50 9.90
CA THR A 90 -2.71 -2.89 11.02
C THR A 90 -4.18 -3.25 10.96
N LEU A 91 -4.83 -3.22 12.13
CA LEU A 91 -6.29 -3.24 12.22
C LEU A 91 -6.82 -1.91 11.68
N HIS A 92 -7.77 -1.98 10.75
CA HIS A 92 -8.50 -0.81 10.27
C HIS A 92 -9.72 -0.58 11.17
N GLU A 93 -9.45 -0.30 12.44
CA GLU A 93 -10.47 0.06 13.41
C GLU A 93 -10.68 1.57 13.33
N HIS A 94 -11.68 2.01 12.56
CA HIS A 94 -12.23 3.38 12.48
C HIS A 94 -11.57 4.37 11.49
N ASP A 95 -12.40 5.18 10.83
CA ASP A 95 -12.04 6.36 10.00
C ASP A 95 -11.46 7.51 10.86
N LEU A 96 -10.42 7.25 11.66
CA LEU A 96 -9.72 8.31 12.41
C LEU A 96 -8.73 9.11 11.54
N GLY A 97 -8.82 8.97 10.22
CA GLY A 97 -8.09 9.77 9.24
C GLY A 97 -8.94 10.90 8.68
N ALA A 98 -8.31 11.85 7.99
CA ALA A 98 -9.06 12.74 7.11
C ALA A 98 -9.88 11.85 6.13
N PRO A 99 -11.17 12.16 5.89
CA PRO A 99 -11.96 11.40 4.94
C PRO A 99 -11.20 11.32 3.60
N PRO A 100 -11.30 10.19 2.87
CA PRO A 100 -10.62 10.05 1.59
C PRO A 100 -10.96 11.26 0.73
N MET A 101 -9.94 12.04 0.36
CA MET A 101 -10.14 13.16 -0.53
C MET A 101 -10.76 12.63 -1.82
N THR A 102 -11.86 13.23 -2.21
CA THR A 102 -12.50 12.94 -3.47
C THR A 102 -11.50 13.17 -4.62
N PRO A 103 -11.69 12.50 -5.78
CA PRO A 103 -10.82 12.72 -6.94
C PRO A 103 -10.70 14.21 -7.33
N GLU A 104 -11.73 15.00 -7.05
CA GLU A 104 -11.75 16.44 -7.27
C GLU A 104 -10.85 17.21 -6.29
N GLU A 105 -10.84 16.81 -5.01
CA GLU A 105 -9.99 17.41 -3.98
C GLU A 105 -8.51 17.03 -4.14
N LEU A 106 -8.22 15.80 -4.57
CA LEU A 106 -6.86 15.36 -4.94
C LEU A 106 -6.32 16.16 -6.13
N ALA A 107 -7.14 16.37 -7.16
CA ALA A 107 -6.76 17.18 -8.30
C ALA A 107 -6.56 18.66 -7.92
N ALA A 108 -7.37 19.19 -7.00
CA ALA A 108 -7.21 20.55 -6.48
C ALA A 108 -5.97 20.70 -5.57
N ALA A 109 -5.59 19.67 -4.82
CA ALA A 109 -4.35 19.66 -4.04
C ALA A 109 -3.11 19.62 -4.94
N ASN A 110 -3.13 18.82 -6.02
CA ASN A 110 -2.04 18.80 -6.99
C ASN A 110 -1.90 20.14 -7.72
N ARG A 111 -3.01 20.74 -8.18
CA ARG A 111 -2.99 22.07 -8.82
C ARG A 111 -2.42 23.16 -7.92
N ARG A 112 -2.84 23.20 -6.65
CA ARG A 112 -2.30 24.16 -5.67
C ARG A 112 -0.79 24.00 -5.50
N ARG A 113 -0.30 22.76 -5.51
CA ARG A 113 1.13 22.47 -5.40
C ARG A 113 1.93 22.89 -6.63
N GLU A 114 1.34 22.75 -7.82
CA GLU A 114 1.93 23.20 -9.09
C GLU A 114 1.94 24.74 -9.17
N GLU A 115 0.86 25.40 -8.72
CA GLU A 115 0.75 26.87 -8.66
C GLU A 115 1.77 27.49 -7.68
N ASP A 116 1.99 26.85 -6.52
CA ASP A 116 3.02 27.28 -5.55
C ASP A 116 4.45 27.13 -6.11
N GLU A 117 4.71 26.16 -6.99
CA GLU A 117 6.02 25.96 -7.64
C GLU A 117 6.29 26.99 -8.75
N ASP A 118 5.24 27.46 -9.45
CA ASP A 118 5.33 28.48 -10.50
C ASP A 118 5.47 29.92 -9.95
N GLU A 119 5.02 30.19 -8.71
CA GLU A 119 5.17 31.51 -8.05
C GLU A 119 6.57 31.74 -7.45
N GLU A 120 7.38 30.70 -7.29
CA GLU A 120 8.75 30.77 -6.76
C GLU A 120 9.84 30.95 -7.86
N GLU A 121 9.46 30.97 -9.16
CA GLU A 121 10.33 31.29 -10.32
C GLU A 121 10.29 32.77 -10.74
#